data_AF-A0A7Z9L8I6-F1
#
_entry.id   AF-A0A7Z9L8I6-F1
#
_cell.length_a   1.000
_cell.length_b   1.000
_cell.length_c   1.000
_cell.angle_alpha   90.00
_cell.angle_beta   90.00
_cell.angle_gamma   90.00
#
_symmetry.space_group_name_H-M   'P 1'
#
loop_
_entity.id
_entity.type
_entity.pdbx_description
1 polymer ?
#
loop_
_entity_poly.entity_id
_entity_poly.type
_entity_poly.pdbx_seq_one_letter_code
_entity_poly.pdbx_strand_id
1 'polypeptide(L)'
;GVIRDGWLHFEVLSRGNDNRRFQGQVQLIESTGVSVISDIDDTMKTTQVHDLQSMLENTFLEEFQPVDDLQSVYRQWAAEGASFHYVSSSPWPLFEPLNEFCQGAGFPRGSYHLRLLRLRDHMLRRLPVIRRRGKGGKIKSILKAFPGRQFILVGDSAERDPEIYGAAARLYPNQVTAIYIRQVNQRPLDTQRAEQAFRGLPRQLWSTFEAAHELPATLLARETAGAL
;
A
#
# COMPACT_ATOMS: atom_id res chain seq x y z
N GLY A 1 27.04 3.68 -5.39
CA GLY A 1 25.97 3.69 -4.38
C GLY A 1 26.49 3.08 -3.09
N VAL A 2 25.82 3.32 -1.98
CA VAL A 2 26.18 2.79 -0.65
C VAL A 2 24.98 2.01 -0.11
N ILE A 3 25.21 0.82 0.44
CA ILE A 3 24.16 0.01 1.08
C ILE A 3 24.17 0.28 2.58
N ARG A 4 23.02 0.62 3.16
CA ARG A 4 22.81 0.80 4.62
C ARG A 4 21.42 0.32 5.00
N ASP A 5 21.31 -0.47 6.05
CA ASP A 5 20.03 -0.96 6.61
C ASP A 5 19.09 -1.60 5.58
N GLY A 6 19.65 -2.34 4.61
CA GLY A 6 18.86 -2.96 3.53
C GLY A 6 18.46 -2.00 2.39
N TRP A 7 19.01 -0.80 2.33
CA TRP A 7 18.74 0.19 1.27
C TRP A 7 20.01 0.53 0.49
N LEU A 8 19.92 0.46 -0.84
CA LEU A 8 20.92 1.00 -1.75
C LEU A 8 20.64 2.48 -2.01
N HIS A 9 21.53 3.34 -1.55
CA HIS A 9 21.51 4.77 -1.84
C HIS A 9 22.40 5.06 -3.06
N PHE A 10 21.89 5.82 -4.01
CA PHE A 10 22.62 6.15 -5.24
C PHE A 10 22.34 7.58 -5.70
N GLU A 11 23.22 8.09 -6.55
CA GLU A 11 23.08 9.37 -7.23
C GLU A 11 22.90 9.12 -8.73
N VAL A 12 21.95 9.81 -9.33
CA VAL A 12 21.72 9.84 -10.77
C VAL A 12 22.20 11.18 -11.31
N LEU A 13 23.10 11.11 -12.29
CA LEU A 13 23.62 12.28 -13.00
C LEU A 13 22.89 12.41 -14.33
N SER A 14 22.49 13.64 -14.67
CA SER A 14 21.95 13.92 -16.00
C SER A 14 23.04 13.77 -17.07
N ARG A 15 22.64 13.44 -18.30
CA ARG A 15 23.58 13.25 -19.42
C ARG A 15 23.85 14.59 -20.12
N GLY A 16 25.05 14.74 -20.68
CA GLY A 16 25.45 15.93 -21.46
C GLY A 16 25.94 17.08 -20.57
N ASN A 17 25.70 18.33 -20.99
CA ASN A 17 26.09 19.54 -20.23
C ASN A 17 25.14 19.86 -19.05
N ASP A 18 24.30 18.91 -18.64
CA ASP A 18 23.36 19.09 -17.54
C ASP A 18 23.98 18.56 -16.24
N ASN A 19 24.32 19.48 -15.33
CA ASN A 19 24.99 19.16 -14.06
C ASN A 19 24.02 18.79 -12.93
N ARG A 20 22.72 18.63 -13.22
CA ARG A 20 21.73 18.24 -12.20
C ARG A 20 22.03 16.84 -11.67
N ARG A 21 21.90 16.72 -10.35
CA ARG A 21 22.10 15.48 -9.59
C ARG A 21 20.82 15.15 -8.83
N PHE A 22 20.45 13.89 -8.85
CA PHE A 22 19.26 13.39 -8.17
C PHE A 22 19.66 12.26 -7.25
N GLN A 23 19.14 12.24 -6.03
CA GLN A 23 19.34 11.13 -5.11
C GLN A 23 18.23 10.10 -5.31
N GLY A 24 18.59 8.83 -5.18
CA GLY A 24 17.67 7.71 -5.28
C GLY A 24 17.97 6.66 -4.21
N GLN A 25 16.93 5.89 -3.89
CA GLN A 25 17.02 4.80 -2.93
C GLN A 25 16.31 3.57 -3.52
N VAL A 26 16.88 2.38 -3.29
CA VAL A 26 16.26 1.09 -3.60
C VAL A 26 16.23 0.24 -2.34
N GLN A 27 15.06 -0.27 -1.99
CA GLN A 27 14.91 -1.27 -0.94
C GLN A 27 15.39 -2.63 -1.47
N LEU A 28 16.35 -3.24 -0.79
CA LEU A 28 16.79 -4.60 -1.06
C LEU A 28 15.92 -5.55 -0.24
N ILE A 29 15.19 -6.42 -0.93
CA ILE A 29 14.21 -7.32 -0.30
C ILE A 29 14.62 -8.76 -0.63
N GLU A 30 14.69 -9.59 0.40
CA GLU A 30 15.01 -11.01 0.28
C GLU A 30 13.97 -11.77 -0.56
N SER A 31 14.38 -12.89 -1.16
CA SER A 31 13.50 -13.70 -2.02
C SER A 31 12.32 -14.36 -1.28
N THR A 32 12.45 -14.55 0.05
CA THR A 32 11.46 -15.14 0.95
C THR A 32 11.25 -14.25 2.18
N GLY A 33 10.09 -14.40 2.83
CA GLY A 33 9.71 -13.63 4.02
C GLY A 33 8.33 -13.00 3.85
N VAL A 34 7.98 -12.09 4.77
CA VAL A 34 6.67 -11.41 4.77
C VAL A 34 6.80 -10.01 4.17
N SER A 35 5.86 -9.65 3.30
CA SER A 35 5.68 -8.30 2.78
C SER A 35 4.30 -7.77 3.13
N VAL A 36 4.23 -6.51 3.54
CA VAL A 36 2.97 -5.80 3.76
C VAL A 36 2.73 -4.87 2.58
N ILE A 37 1.61 -5.03 1.90
CA ILE A 37 1.11 -4.08 0.90
C ILE A 37 0.03 -3.26 1.60
N SER A 38 0.31 -1.99 1.84
CA SER A 38 -0.63 -1.07 2.49
C SER A 38 -1.11 -0.03 1.49
N ASP A 39 -2.40 0.24 1.49
CA ASP A 39 -2.87 1.52 0.98
C ASP A 39 -2.40 2.68 1.86
N ILE A 40 -2.39 3.88 1.27
CA ILE A 40 -2.14 5.14 1.97
C ILE A 40 -3.44 5.95 2.08
N ASP A 41 -4.15 6.13 0.96
CA ASP A 41 -5.32 7.01 0.87
C ASP A 41 -6.45 6.41 1.72
N ASP A 42 -7.11 7.19 2.60
CA ASP A 42 -8.23 6.74 3.47
C ASP A 42 -7.98 5.52 4.41
N THR A 43 -6.81 4.89 4.33
CA THR A 43 -6.30 3.83 5.20
C THR A 43 -5.36 4.37 6.27
N MET A 44 -4.47 5.30 5.91
CA MET A 44 -3.56 6.01 6.84
C MET A 44 -3.92 7.49 7.00
N LYS A 45 -4.85 7.99 6.19
CA LYS A 45 -5.31 9.40 6.14
C LYS A 45 -6.84 9.44 6.22
N THR A 46 -7.43 10.57 6.58
CA THR A 46 -8.84 10.87 6.30
C THR A 46 -8.86 11.94 5.23
N THR A 47 -9.42 11.70 4.04
CA THR A 47 -9.36 12.65 2.91
C THR A 47 -10.76 13.16 2.54
N GLN A 48 -10.99 14.48 2.61
CA GLN A 48 -12.27 15.12 2.21
C GLN A 48 -12.22 15.83 0.84
N VAL A 49 -11.56 15.31 -0.20
CA VAL A 49 -11.39 16.13 -1.43
C VAL A 49 -11.38 15.39 -2.77
N HIS A 50 -12.08 15.96 -3.76
CA HIS A 50 -12.36 15.40 -5.09
C HIS A 50 -11.57 16.03 -6.27
N ASP A 51 -10.67 17.00 -6.05
CA ASP A 51 -9.89 17.65 -7.12
C ASP A 51 -8.38 17.68 -6.83
N LEU A 52 -7.55 17.63 -7.87
CA LEU A 52 -6.09 17.46 -7.81
C LEU A 52 -5.38 18.68 -7.20
N GLN A 53 -5.90 19.88 -7.48
CA GLN A 53 -5.38 21.15 -6.96
C GLN A 53 -5.78 21.32 -5.50
N SER A 54 -7.02 21.00 -5.15
CA SER A 54 -7.48 20.96 -3.77
C SER A 54 -6.86 19.80 -2.97
N MET A 55 -6.46 18.67 -3.58
CA MET A 55 -5.61 17.67 -2.93
C MET A 55 -4.23 18.24 -2.63
N LEU A 56 -3.64 19.01 -3.54
CA LEU A 56 -2.38 19.73 -3.32
C LEU A 56 -2.51 20.95 -2.41
N GLU A 57 -3.70 21.41 -2.05
CA GLU A 57 -3.90 22.56 -1.14
C GLU A 57 -4.41 22.08 0.23
N ASN A 58 -5.34 21.13 0.27
CA ASN A 58 -5.92 20.57 1.50
C ASN A 58 -5.14 19.38 2.08
N THR A 59 -4.23 18.75 1.32
CA THR A 59 -3.21 17.87 1.97
C THR A 59 -2.34 18.66 2.95
N PHE A 60 -2.38 19.99 2.92
CA PHE A 60 -1.56 20.86 3.76
C PHE A 60 -2.33 21.59 4.87
N LEU A 61 -3.65 21.39 5.05
CA LEU A 61 -4.46 22.23 5.96
C LEU A 61 -5.39 21.52 6.94
N GLU A 62 -5.76 20.25 6.73
CA GLU A 62 -6.48 19.50 7.77
C GLU A 62 -5.50 18.63 8.56
N GLU A 63 -5.57 18.71 9.90
CA GLU A 63 -4.75 17.93 10.82
C GLU A 63 -4.75 16.46 10.40
N PHE A 64 -3.56 15.98 10.03
CA PHE A 64 -3.31 14.57 9.83
C PHE A 64 -3.53 13.86 11.17
N GLN A 65 -4.72 13.30 11.36
CA GLN A 65 -4.97 12.41 12.48
C GLN A 65 -4.67 10.98 11.97
N PRO A 66 -3.48 10.42 12.25
CA PRO A 66 -3.25 9.01 11.98
C PRO A 66 -4.33 8.19 12.67
N VAL A 67 -4.70 7.05 12.08
CA VAL A 67 -5.51 6.08 12.80
C VAL A 67 -4.74 5.70 14.05
N ASP A 68 -5.34 5.94 15.22
CA ASP A 68 -4.70 5.69 16.51
C ASP A 68 -4.00 4.31 16.49
N ASP A 69 -2.67 4.36 16.62
CA ASP A 69 -1.74 3.24 16.74
C ASP A 69 -1.50 2.30 15.54
N LEU A 70 -1.97 2.58 14.32
CA LEU A 70 -1.64 1.72 13.16
C LEU A 70 -0.12 1.69 12.89
N GLN A 71 0.55 2.83 13.05
CA GLN A 71 2.00 2.95 12.97
C GLN A 71 2.71 2.03 13.99
N SER A 72 2.12 1.81 15.16
CA SER A 72 2.69 0.96 16.21
C SER A 72 2.68 -0.51 15.78
N VAL A 73 1.57 -0.99 15.21
CA VAL A 73 1.46 -2.34 14.63
C VAL A 73 2.44 -2.50 13.46
N TYR A 74 2.51 -1.53 12.56
CA TYR A 74 3.40 -1.59 11.40
C TYR A 74 4.88 -1.61 11.83
N ARG A 75 5.27 -0.81 12.82
CA ARG A 75 6.63 -0.84 13.38
C ARG A 75 6.96 -2.19 13.99
N GLN A 76 6.01 -2.81 14.69
CA GLN A 76 6.21 -4.15 15.24
C GLN A 76 6.42 -5.19 14.14
N TRP A 77 5.56 -5.19 13.10
CA TRP A 77 5.75 -6.08 11.95
C TRP A 77 7.06 -5.82 11.20
N ALA A 78 7.49 -4.57 11.09
CA ALA A 78 8.79 -4.23 10.50
C ALA A 78 9.96 -4.76 11.34
N ALA A 79 9.88 -4.65 12.68
CA ALA A 79 10.87 -5.21 13.60
C ALA A 79 10.95 -6.75 13.51
N GLU A 80 9.84 -7.40 13.16
CA GLU A 80 9.77 -8.84 12.87
C GLU A 80 10.23 -9.21 11.44
N GLY A 81 10.72 -8.24 10.66
CA GLY A 81 11.30 -8.46 9.34
C GLY A 81 10.36 -8.27 8.15
N ALA A 82 9.15 -7.74 8.36
CA ALA A 82 8.26 -7.42 7.23
C ALA A 82 8.82 -6.27 6.38
N SER A 83 8.74 -6.45 5.06
CA SER A 83 9.05 -5.40 4.08
C SER A 83 7.78 -4.66 3.65
N PHE A 84 7.81 -3.33 3.62
CA PHE A 84 6.62 -2.52 3.33
C PHE A 84 6.58 -2.01 1.88
N HIS A 85 5.38 -2.09 1.30
CA HIS A 85 5.06 -1.55 -0.02
C HIS A 85 3.78 -0.70 0.09
N TYR A 86 3.92 0.61 -0.07
CA TYR A 86 2.81 1.55 -0.04
C TYR A 86 2.25 1.76 -1.45
N VAL A 87 0.98 1.44 -1.65
CA VAL A 87 0.33 1.51 -2.96
C VAL A 87 -0.86 2.45 -2.88
N SER A 88 -0.79 3.58 -3.59
CA SER A 88 -1.82 4.63 -3.51
C SER A 88 -2.34 5.03 -4.90
N SER A 89 -3.59 5.51 -4.90
CA SER A 89 -4.29 6.08 -6.05
C SER A 89 -3.84 7.53 -6.33
N SER A 90 -3.19 8.16 -5.36
CA SER A 90 -2.58 9.49 -5.46
C SER A 90 -1.56 9.60 -6.60
N PRO A 91 -1.49 10.78 -7.26
CA PRO A 91 -0.57 11.03 -8.35
C PRO A 91 0.91 11.07 -7.91
N TRP A 92 1.83 10.64 -8.79
CA TRP A 92 3.28 10.58 -8.53
C TRP A 92 3.91 11.87 -7.96
N PRO A 93 3.54 13.08 -8.39
CA PRO A 93 4.05 14.31 -7.77
C PRO A 93 3.82 14.43 -6.26
N LEU A 94 2.89 13.67 -5.68
CA LEU A 94 2.68 13.61 -4.22
C LEU A 94 3.64 12.66 -3.50
N PHE A 95 4.67 12.14 -4.16
CA PHE A 95 5.65 11.26 -3.53
C PHE A 95 6.34 11.90 -2.32
N GLU A 96 6.96 13.08 -2.48
CA GLU A 96 7.70 13.75 -1.39
C GLU A 96 6.79 13.97 -0.18
N PRO A 97 5.60 14.61 -0.33
CA PRO A 97 4.73 14.88 0.82
C PRO A 97 4.21 13.61 1.51
N LEU A 98 3.88 12.56 0.75
CA LEU A 98 3.42 11.29 1.32
C LEU A 98 4.53 10.57 2.08
N ASN A 99 5.76 10.62 1.55
CA ASN A 99 6.92 10.04 2.21
C ASN A 99 7.27 10.78 3.50
N GLU A 100 7.24 12.12 3.49
CA GLU A 100 7.43 12.94 4.69
C GLU A 100 6.36 12.68 5.74
N PHE A 101 5.09 12.60 5.33
CA PHE A 101 3.98 12.24 6.23
C PHE A 101 4.21 10.87 6.89
N CYS A 102 4.47 9.82 6.09
CA CYS A 102 4.68 8.49 6.64
C CYS A 102 5.85 8.44 7.63
N GLN A 103 6.96 9.11 7.31
CA GLN A 103 8.11 9.21 8.22
C GLN A 103 7.78 9.98 9.48
N GLY A 104 7.12 11.14 9.37
CA GLY A 104 6.71 11.99 10.49
C GLY A 104 5.72 11.30 11.42
N ALA A 105 4.79 10.50 10.88
CA ALA A 105 3.86 9.68 11.65
C ALA A 105 4.48 8.37 12.19
N GLY A 106 5.75 8.10 11.86
CA GLY A 106 6.48 6.94 12.39
C GLY A 106 6.10 5.60 11.75
N PHE A 107 5.62 5.60 10.51
CA PHE A 107 5.45 4.38 9.71
C PHE A 107 6.81 3.84 9.23
N PRO A 108 6.95 2.52 9.05
CA PRO A 108 8.17 1.93 8.52
C PRO A 108 8.57 2.46 7.14
N ARG A 109 9.86 2.46 6.84
CA ARG A 109 10.33 2.72 5.47
C ARG A 109 9.84 1.64 4.52
N GLY A 110 9.43 2.04 3.32
CA GLY A 110 8.94 1.12 2.30
C GLY A 110 8.99 1.69 0.89
N SER A 111 8.71 0.84 -0.08
CA SER A 111 8.59 1.26 -1.49
C SER A 111 7.25 1.96 -1.75
N TYR A 112 7.23 3.01 -2.58
CA TYR A 112 6.01 3.75 -2.93
C TYR A 112 5.61 3.50 -4.38
N HIS A 113 4.33 3.18 -4.59
CA HIS A 113 3.76 2.86 -5.89
C HIS A 113 2.59 3.79 -6.18
N LEU A 114 2.88 5.00 -6.68
CA LEU A 114 1.90 6.05 -6.96
C LEU A 114 1.42 6.04 -8.41
N ARG A 115 0.29 6.70 -8.68
CA ARG A 115 -0.31 6.74 -10.02
C ARG A 115 0.49 7.72 -10.88
N LEU A 116 1.06 7.24 -11.98
CA LEU A 116 1.74 8.13 -12.93
C LEU A 116 0.70 9.01 -13.63
N LEU A 117 0.77 10.32 -13.44
CA LEU A 117 0.04 11.28 -14.27
C LEU A 117 0.77 11.41 -15.60
N ARG A 118 0.13 11.08 -16.72
CA ARG A 118 0.65 11.45 -18.03
C ARG A 118 -0.21 12.58 -18.58
N LEU A 119 0.35 13.76 -18.76
CA LEU A 119 -0.37 14.94 -19.32
C LEU A 119 -1.02 14.67 -20.69
N ARG A 120 -0.59 13.64 -21.44
CA ARG A 120 -1.24 13.16 -22.68
C ARG A 120 -2.53 12.32 -22.45
N ASP A 121 -2.92 12.04 -21.21
CA ASP A 121 -4.01 11.11 -20.87
C ASP A 121 -5.41 11.61 -21.24
N HIS A 122 -5.63 12.91 -21.45
CA HIS A 122 -6.91 13.42 -21.94
C HIS A 122 -7.29 12.84 -23.31
N MET A 123 -6.30 12.54 -24.16
CA MET A 123 -6.50 11.94 -25.48
C MET A 123 -6.44 10.39 -25.45
N LEU A 124 -5.75 9.80 -24.47
CA LEU A 124 -5.52 8.35 -24.37
C LEU A 124 -6.50 7.61 -23.46
N ARG A 125 -7.39 8.32 -22.75
CA ARG A 125 -8.50 7.77 -21.94
C ARG A 125 -9.47 6.82 -22.69
N ARG A 126 -9.41 6.80 -24.02
CA ARG A 126 -10.17 5.92 -24.92
C ARG A 126 -9.56 4.53 -25.12
N LEU A 127 -8.32 4.26 -24.68
CA LEU A 127 -7.71 2.93 -24.78
C LEU A 127 -7.96 2.10 -23.50
N PRO A 128 -8.66 0.95 -23.59
CA PRO A 128 -8.93 0.08 -22.44
C PRO A 128 -7.67 -0.49 -21.78
N VAL A 129 -6.54 -0.55 -22.50
CA VAL A 129 -5.25 -1.06 -22.01
C VAL A 129 -4.62 -0.14 -20.96
N ILE A 130 -4.84 1.18 -21.03
CA ILE A 130 -4.26 2.16 -20.08
C ILE A 130 -5.07 2.20 -18.77
N ARG A 131 -6.38 1.92 -18.83
CA ARG A 131 -7.24 1.76 -17.65
C ARG A 131 -6.83 0.59 -16.74
N ARG A 132 -6.01 -0.36 -17.22
CA ARG A 132 -5.61 -1.59 -16.52
C ARG A 132 -4.46 -1.43 -15.52
N ARG A 133 -3.87 -0.23 -15.35
CA ARG A 133 -2.77 0.01 -14.40
C ARG A 133 -3.19 0.81 -13.16
N GLY A 134 -4.40 0.56 -12.67
CA GLY A 134 -4.82 1.00 -11.34
C GLY A 134 -4.05 0.27 -10.23
N LYS A 135 -4.43 0.53 -8.97
CA LYS A 135 -3.87 -0.08 -7.76
C LYS A 135 -3.69 -1.61 -7.88
N GLY A 136 -4.71 -2.34 -8.35
CA GLY A 136 -4.61 -3.78 -8.57
C GLY A 136 -3.52 -4.23 -9.55
N GLY A 137 -3.17 -3.41 -10.56
CA GLY A 137 -2.06 -3.69 -11.48
C GLY A 137 -0.70 -3.56 -10.82
N LYS A 138 -0.53 -2.60 -9.90
CA LYS A 138 0.69 -2.41 -9.11
C LYS A 138 0.88 -3.56 -8.12
N ILE A 139 -0.17 -3.91 -7.38
CA ILE A 139 -0.18 -5.05 -6.45
C ILE A 139 0.18 -6.35 -7.17
N LYS A 140 -0.43 -6.61 -8.32
CA LYS A 140 -0.09 -7.75 -9.17
C LYS A 140 1.38 -7.75 -9.60
N SER A 141 1.96 -6.58 -9.87
CA SER A 141 3.37 -6.47 -10.26
C SER A 141 4.31 -6.78 -9.08
N ILE A 142 3.96 -6.35 -7.87
CA ILE A 142 4.70 -6.66 -6.64
C ILE A 142 4.65 -8.17 -6.36
N LEU A 143 3.46 -8.79 -6.35
CA LEU A 143 3.28 -10.23 -6.14
C LEU A 143 4.08 -11.08 -7.15
N LYS A 144 4.15 -10.62 -8.41
CA LYS A 144 4.95 -11.28 -9.44
C LYS A 144 6.46 -11.11 -9.26
N ALA A 145 6.89 -9.97 -8.73
CA ALA A 145 8.31 -9.69 -8.51
C ALA A 145 8.89 -10.53 -7.36
N PHE A 146 8.05 -10.96 -6.41
CA PHE A 146 8.47 -11.72 -5.23
C PHE A 146 7.65 -13.00 -5.04
N PRO A 147 7.79 -14.00 -5.95
CA PRO A 147 6.93 -15.18 -5.95
C PRO A 147 7.09 -16.09 -4.71
N GLY A 148 8.21 -15.97 -3.98
CA GLY A 148 8.50 -16.74 -2.76
C GLY A 148 8.13 -16.04 -1.45
N ARG A 149 7.55 -14.84 -1.51
CA ARG A 149 7.14 -14.09 -0.31
C ARG A 149 5.67 -14.29 0.00
N GLN A 150 5.34 -14.18 1.28
CA GLN A 150 3.97 -14.13 1.79
C GLN A 150 3.56 -12.66 1.95
N PHE A 151 2.28 -12.37 1.74
CA PHE A 151 1.75 -11.02 1.61
C PHE A 151 0.55 -10.80 2.52
N ILE A 152 0.65 -9.74 3.32
CA ILE A 152 -0.45 -9.16 4.07
C ILE A 152 -0.92 -7.92 3.31
N LEU A 153 -2.21 -7.84 3.02
CA LEU A 153 -2.82 -6.72 2.31
C LEU A 153 -3.62 -5.88 3.31
N VAL A 154 -3.33 -4.59 3.43
CA VAL A 154 -4.04 -3.66 4.33
C VAL A 154 -4.60 -2.50 3.51
N GLY A 155 -5.86 -2.15 3.72
CA GLY A 155 -6.56 -1.11 2.97
C GLY A 155 -7.84 -0.70 3.67
N ASP A 156 -8.70 0.09 3.02
CA ASP A 156 -9.94 0.62 3.59
C ASP A 156 -11.18 0.24 2.78
N SER A 157 -12.36 0.52 3.36
CA SER A 157 -13.63 0.28 2.71
C SER A 157 -14.12 1.43 1.79
N ALA A 158 -13.54 2.64 1.84
CA ALA A 158 -13.94 3.75 0.96
C ALA A 158 -13.60 3.45 -0.50
N GLU A 159 -12.37 2.99 -0.75
CA GLU A 159 -11.92 2.61 -2.08
C GLU A 159 -12.39 1.21 -2.50
N ARG A 160 -11.75 0.62 -3.52
CA ARG A 160 -12.08 -0.70 -4.07
C ARG A 160 -11.15 -1.80 -3.52
N ASP A 161 -10.58 -1.58 -2.35
CA ASP A 161 -9.58 -2.49 -1.76
C ASP A 161 -10.13 -3.88 -1.47
N PRO A 162 -11.34 -4.04 -0.90
CA PRO A 162 -11.93 -5.36 -0.75
C PRO A 162 -11.95 -6.13 -2.08
N GLU A 163 -12.41 -5.48 -3.15
CA GLU A 163 -12.51 -6.10 -4.47
C GLU A 163 -11.14 -6.40 -5.09
N ILE A 164 -10.18 -5.49 -4.95
CA ILE A 164 -8.82 -5.63 -5.50
C ILE A 164 -8.07 -6.72 -4.75
N TYR A 165 -8.13 -6.74 -3.42
CA TYR A 165 -7.44 -7.70 -2.57
C TYR A 165 -8.05 -9.08 -2.69
N GLY A 166 -9.39 -9.18 -2.73
CA GLY A 166 -10.07 -10.44 -3.02
C GLY A 166 -9.70 -11.01 -4.38
N ALA A 167 -9.58 -10.17 -5.41
CA ALA A 167 -9.11 -10.62 -6.72
C ALA A 167 -7.63 -11.05 -6.70
N ALA A 168 -6.77 -10.35 -5.97
CA ALA A 168 -5.37 -10.71 -5.81
C ALA A 168 -5.22 -12.06 -5.08
N ALA A 169 -5.92 -12.27 -3.96
CA ALA A 169 -5.90 -13.53 -3.22
C ALA A 169 -6.38 -14.73 -4.04
N ARG A 170 -7.42 -14.55 -4.87
CA ARG A 170 -7.85 -15.62 -5.79
C ARG A 170 -6.81 -15.96 -6.85
N LEU A 171 -6.06 -14.97 -7.34
CA LEU A 171 -5.01 -15.16 -8.34
C LEU A 171 -3.70 -15.69 -7.74
N TYR A 172 -3.44 -15.40 -6.47
CA TYR A 172 -2.19 -15.72 -5.76
C TYR A 172 -2.48 -16.36 -4.39
N PRO A 173 -3.20 -17.50 -4.34
CA PRO A 173 -3.69 -18.07 -3.08
C PRO A 173 -2.58 -18.55 -2.14
N ASN A 174 -1.39 -18.84 -2.67
CA ASN A 174 -0.23 -19.30 -1.88
C ASN A 174 0.68 -18.16 -1.43
N GLN A 175 0.35 -16.91 -1.78
CA GLN A 175 1.12 -15.73 -1.42
C GLN A 175 0.32 -14.81 -0.49
N VAL A 176 -0.99 -14.62 -0.71
CA VAL A 176 -1.78 -13.74 0.16
C VAL A 176 -2.23 -14.51 1.40
N THR A 177 -1.73 -14.13 2.58
CA THR A 177 -1.96 -14.82 3.87
C THR A 177 -2.92 -14.09 4.79
N ALA A 178 -3.09 -12.79 4.59
CA ALA A 178 -4.05 -11.99 5.33
C ALA A 178 -4.52 -10.78 4.53
N ILE A 179 -5.76 -10.39 4.73
CA ILE A 179 -6.36 -9.17 4.21
C ILE A 179 -7.04 -8.44 5.37
N TYR A 180 -6.67 -7.20 5.61
CA TYR A 180 -7.25 -6.35 6.64
C TYR A 180 -7.89 -5.14 5.98
N ILE A 181 -9.20 -4.96 6.17
CA ILE A 181 -9.95 -3.83 5.63
C ILE A 181 -10.39 -2.92 6.77
N ARG A 182 -9.89 -1.69 6.80
CA ARG A 182 -10.37 -0.65 7.69
C ARG A 182 -11.79 -0.25 7.32
N GLN A 183 -12.70 -0.27 8.29
CA GLN A 183 -14.03 0.30 8.11
C GLN A 183 -13.95 1.82 8.14
N VAL A 184 -14.49 2.47 7.11
CA VAL A 184 -14.60 3.92 7.05
C VAL A 184 -16.04 4.33 6.81
N ASN A 185 -16.50 5.33 7.57
CA ASN A 185 -17.92 5.69 7.67
C ASN A 185 -18.52 6.18 6.35
N GLN A 186 -17.74 6.76 5.44
CA GLN A 186 -18.27 7.26 4.17
C GLN A 186 -18.81 6.12 3.30
N ARG A 187 -18.22 4.92 3.42
CA ARG A 187 -18.61 3.74 2.66
C ARG A 187 -18.18 2.48 3.42
N PRO A 188 -18.94 2.08 4.45
CA PRO A 188 -18.63 0.87 5.18
C PRO A 188 -18.67 -0.35 4.26
N LEU A 189 -17.86 -1.35 4.58
CA LEU A 189 -17.91 -2.64 3.93
C LEU A 189 -19.08 -3.44 4.53
N ASP A 190 -20.25 -3.36 3.87
CA ASP A 190 -21.41 -4.17 4.22
C ASP A 190 -21.24 -5.66 3.86
N THR A 191 -22.13 -6.50 4.41
CA THR A 191 -22.11 -7.96 4.21
C THR A 191 -22.17 -8.35 2.74
N GLN A 192 -23.05 -7.73 1.96
CA GLN A 192 -23.26 -8.08 0.55
C GLN A 192 -22.00 -7.79 -0.27
N ARG A 193 -21.37 -6.63 -0.04
CA ARG A 193 -20.13 -6.23 -0.70
C ARG A 193 -18.97 -7.10 -0.25
N ALA A 194 -18.86 -7.43 1.04
CA ALA A 194 -17.84 -8.33 1.55
C ALA A 194 -17.93 -9.73 0.91
N GLU A 195 -19.13 -10.30 0.87
CA GLU A 195 -19.40 -11.61 0.23
C GLU A 195 -19.06 -11.62 -1.25
N GLN A 196 -19.32 -10.52 -1.97
CA GLN A 196 -18.94 -10.39 -3.37
C GLN A 196 -17.42 -10.25 -3.55
N ALA A 197 -16.80 -9.34 -2.78
CA ALA A 197 -15.38 -9.05 -2.85
C ALA A 197 -14.53 -10.30 -2.55
N PHE A 198 -14.89 -11.03 -1.49
CA PHE A 198 -14.15 -12.19 -0.98
C PHE A 198 -14.79 -13.54 -1.32
N ARG A 199 -15.70 -13.57 -2.32
CA ARG A 199 -16.33 -14.82 -2.79
C ARG A 199 -15.28 -15.89 -3.07
N GLY A 200 -15.50 -17.08 -2.51
CA GLY A 200 -14.66 -18.26 -2.69
C GLY A 200 -13.32 -18.22 -1.95
N LEU A 201 -13.10 -17.25 -1.06
CA LEU A 201 -11.93 -17.20 -0.19
C LEU A 201 -12.26 -17.71 1.23
N PRO A 202 -11.29 -18.33 1.93
CA PRO A 202 -11.48 -18.74 3.31
C PRO A 202 -11.85 -17.55 4.20
N ARG A 203 -12.82 -17.71 5.11
CA ARG A 203 -13.27 -16.63 6.00
C ARG A 203 -12.14 -16.08 6.88
N GLN A 204 -11.20 -16.93 7.31
CA GLN A 204 -10.03 -16.54 8.11
C GLN A 204 -8.99 -15.70 7.34
N LEU A 205 -9.05 -15.70 6.01
CA LEU A 205 -8.09 -14.95 5.18
C LEU A 205 -8.27 -13.45 5.34
N TRP A 206 -9.49 -12.99 5.64
CA TRP A 206 -9.79 -11.57 5.69
C TRP A 206 -10.55 -11.18 6.97
N SER A 207 -10.32 -9.98 7.44
CA SER A 207 -11.11 -9.37 8.51
C SER A 207 -11.22 -7.86 8.30
N THR A 208 -12.20 -7.27 8.97
CA THR A 208 -12.34 -5.83 9.06
C THR A 208 -11.82 -5.34 10.40
N PHE A 209 -11.43 -4.08 10.50
CA PHE A 209 -11.05 -3.43 11.76
C PHE A 209 -11.46 -1.96 11.75
N GLU A 210 -11.68 -1.39 12.92
CA GLU A 210 -11.90 0.04 13.12
C GLU A 210 -10.68 0.66 13.83
N ALA A 211 -10.11 -0.06 14.79
CA ALA A 211 -8.95 0.35 15.58
C ALA A 211 -7.74 -0.58 15.36
N ALA A 212 -6.53 -0.04 15.51
CA ALA A 212 -5.30 -0.79 15.23
C ALA A 212 -5.09 -2.02 16.13
N HIS A 213 -5.60 -2.00 17.37
CA HIS A 213 -5.46 -3.12 18.32
C HIS A 213 -6.23 -4.39 17.89
N GLU A 214 -7.14 -4.29 16.92
CA GLU A 214 -7.82 -5.44 16.33
C GLU A 214 -6.93 -6.19 15.32
N LEU A 215 -5.84 -5.57 14.86
CA LEU A 215 -4.82 -6.23 14.05
C LEU A 215 -3.91 -7.09 14.94
N PRO A 216 -3.37 -8.20 14.42
CA PRO A 216 -2.39 -8.98 15.16
C PRO A 216 -1.17 -8.13 15.52
N ALA A 217 -0.82 -8.12 16.80
CA ALA A 217 0.39 -7.43 17.26
C ALA A 217 1.66 -8.00 16.59
N THR A 218 1.70 -9.30 16.32
CA THR A 218 2.84 -10.01 15.72
C THR A 218 2.43 -10.78 14.47
N LEU A 219 3.37 -10.98 13.55
CA LEU A 219 3.20 -11.76 12.32
C LEU A 219 3.03 -13.26 12.61
N LEU A 220 3.65 -13.75 13.69
CA LEU A 220 3.68 -15.16 14.09
C LEU A 220 2.36 -15.69 14.68
N ALA A 221 1.45 -14.81 15.10
CA ALA A 221 0.18 -15.21 15.72
C ALA A 221 -0.76 -16.04 14.82
N ARG A 222 -0.44 -16.17 13.51
CA ARG A 222 -1.20 -17.00 12.56
C ARG A 222 -0.59 -18.36 12.24
N GLU A 223 0.68 -18.62 12.56
CA GLU A 223 1.29 -19.95 12.31
C GLU A 223 0.71 -21.03 13.22
N THR A 224 0.26 -20.67 14.43
CA THR A 224 -0.33 -21.61 15.39
C THR A 224 -1.79 -21.97 15.11
N ALA A 225 -2.51 -21.19 14.29
CA ALA A 225 -3.92 -21.41 14.00
C ALA A 225 -4.18 -22.37 12.81
N GLY A 226 -3.15 -22.79 12.09
CA GLY A 226 -3.24 -23.70 10.94
C GLY A 226 -2.68 -25.10 11.18
N ALA A 227 -2.30 -25.43 12.42
CA ALA A 227 -1.61 -26.67 12.79
C ALA A 227 -2.42 -27.61 13.71
N LEU A 228 -3.75 -27.47 13.74
CA LEU A 228 -4.67 -28.37 14.46
C LEU A 228 -5.70 -28.98 13.52
#